data_AF-A0A3D2JST6-F1
#
_entry.id   AF-A0A3D2JST6-F1
#
_cell.length_a   1.000
_cell.length_b   1.000
_cell.length_c   1.000
_cell.angle_alpha   90.00
_cell.angle_beta   90.00
_cell.angle_gamma   90.00
#
_symmetry.space_group_name_H-M   'P 1'
#
loop_
_entity.id
_entity.type
_entity.pdbx_description
1 polymer ?
#
loop_
_entity_poly.entity_id
_entity_poly.type
_entity_poly.pdbx_seq_one_letter_code
_entity_poly.pdbx_strand_id
1 'polypeptide(L)' 'ILQSHRVWFNRKQAVSAAITRLRKPLLWELLEQARIIDQACKGLSSANPWDELSLLLIRLCGADVSTAKQNLLDNA' A
#
# COMPACT_ATOMS: atom_id res chain seq x y z
N ILE A 1 0.60 0.15 23.08
CA ILE A 1 0.06 0.50 21.73
C ILE A 1 -0.61 -0.71 21.06
N LEU A 2 0.11 -1.74 20.58
CA LEU A 2 -0.52 -2.83 19.81
C LEU A 2 -1.57 -3.67 20.59
N GLN A 3 -1.36 -3.91 21.89
CA GLN A 3 -2.37 -4.61 22.71
C GLN A 3 -3.61 -3.75 22.98
N SER A 4 -3.44 -2.44 23.09
CA SER A 4 -4.52 -1.47 23.26
C SER A 4 -5.46 -1.45 22.05
N HIS A 5 -4.95 -1.82 20.87
CA HIS A 5 -5.72 -1.92 19.62
C HIS A 5 -6.18 -3.34 19.26
N ARG A 6 -6.20 -4.28 20.23
CA ARG A 6 -6.67 -5.67 20.05
C ARG A 6 -5.97 -6.43 18.91
N VAL A 7 -4.72 -6.08 18.60
CA VAL A 7 -3.91 -6.82 17.62
C VAL A 7 -3.61 -8.20 18.18
N TRP A 8 -4.00 -9.24 17.44
CA TRP A 8 -3.76 -10.64 17.81
C TRP A 8 -2.27 -10.88 18.04
N PHE A 9 -1.95 -11.71 19.04
CA PHE A 9 -0.58 -11.97 19.47
C PHE A 9 0.33 -12.39 18.29
N ASN A 10 -0.13 -13.35 17.49
CA ASN A 10 0.61 -13.89 16.34
C ASN A 10 0.84 -12.86 15.22
N ARG A 11 0.13 -11.73 15.22
CA ARG A 11 0.27 -10.66 14.21
C ARG A 11 1.12 -9.49 14.70
N LYS A 12 1.41 -9.40 16.01
CA LYS A 12 2.17 -8.27 16.58
C LYS A 12 3.53 -8.09 15.92
N GLN A 13 4.27 -9.17 15.69
CA GLN A 13 5.60 -9.09 15.10
C GLN A 13 5.57 -8.53 13.67
N ALA A 14 4.66 -9.05 12.83
CA ALA A 14 4.48 -8.56 11.46
C ALA A 14 4.04 -7.09 11.43
N VAL A 15 3.10 -6.71 12.30
CA VAL A 15 2.63 -5.32 12.39
C VAL A 15 3.74 -4.39 12.87
N SER A 16 4.51 -4.78 13.89
CA SER A 16 5.67 -4.00 14.35
C SER A 16 6.70 -3.80 13.23
N ALA A 17 7.03 -4.86 12.48
CA ALA A 17 7.98 -4.79 11.37
C ALA A 17 7.50 -3.91 10.21
N ALA A 18 6.17 -3.84 9.98
CA ALA A 18 5.60 -2.93 8.99
C ALA A 18 5.68 -1.47 9.46
N ILE A 19 5.33 -1.21 10.72
CA ILE A 19 5.34 0.15 11.30
C ILE A 19 6.75 0.74 11.33
N THR A 20 7.78 -0.07 11.58
CA THR A 20 9.17 0.41 11.59
C THR A 20 9.67 0.77 10.18
N ARG A 21 9.13 0.15 9.13
CA ARG A 21 9.52 0.40 7.74
C ARG A 21 8.72 1.52 7.07
N LEU A 22 7.42 1.63 7.39
CA LEU A 22 6.49 2.52 6.70
C LEU A 22 6.40 3.88 7.38
N ARG A 23 6.54 4.96 6.60
CA ARG A 23 6.37 6.33 7.08
C ARG A 23 4.91 6.77 6.97
N LYS A 24 4.50 7.72 7.82
CA LYS A 24 3.12 8.25 7.86
C LYS A 24 2.59 8.73 6.49
N PRO A 25 3.35 9.46 5.65
CA PRO A 25 2.85 9.86 4.33
C PRO A 25 2.54 8.67 3.42
N LEU A 26 3.45 7.70 3.36
CA LEU A 26 3.28 6.47 2.58
C LEU A 26 2.05 5.67 3.03
N LEU A 27 1.77 5.61 4.34
CA LEU A 27 0.57 4.93 4.86
C LEU A 27 -0.72 5.54 4.31
N TRP A 28 -0.80 6.87 4.20
CA TRP A 28 -1.98 7.53 3.62
C TRP A 28 -2.13 7.23 2.13
N GLU A 29 -1.02 7.22 1.39
CA GLU A 29 -1.03 6.87 -0.03
C GLU A 29 -1.44 5.40 -0.26
N LEU A 30 -0.98 4.48 0.61
CA LEU A 30 -1.39 3.08 0.57
C LEU A 30 -2.88 2.90 0.87
N LEU A 31 -3.43 3.69 1.80
CA LEU A 31 -4.88 3.68 2.10
C LEU A 31 -5.71 4.19 0.92
N GLU A 32 -5.24 5.25 0.25
CA GLU A 32 -5.91 5.77 -0.95
C GLU A 32 -5.86 4.75 -2.10
N GLN A 33 -4.72 4.07 -2.29
CA GLN A 33 -4.62 3.00 -3.28
C GLN A 33 -5.54 1.81 -2.94
N ALA A 34 -5.67 1.45 -1.66
CA ALA A 34 -6.62 0.43 -1.22
C ALA A 34 -8.08 0.80 -1.55
N ARG A 35 -8.43 2.08 -1.47
CA ARG A 35 -9.75 2.59 -1.90
C ARG A 35 -9.98 2.37 -3.40
N ILE A 36 -8.97 2.62 -4.23
CA ILE A 36 -9.04 2.40 -5.69
C ILE A 36 -9.26 0.91 -5.99
N ILE A 37 -8.55 0.01 -5.30
CA ILE A 37 -8.70 -1.44 -5.47
C ILE A 37 -10.13 -1.88 -5.10
N ASP A 38 -10.66 -1.42 -3.96
CA ASP A 38 -12.03 -1.73 -3.55
C ASP A 38 -13.06 -1.26 -4.59
N GLN A 39 -12.86 -0.07 -5.17
CA GLN A 39 -13.71 0.44 -6.25
C GLN A 39 -13.59 -0.39 -7.54
N ALA A 40 -12.37 -0.81 -7.90
CA ALA A 40 -12.12 -1.65 -9.07
C ALA A 40 -12.80 -3.02 -8.94
N CYS A 41 -12.69 -3.67 -7.78
CA CYS A 41 -13.40 -4.91 -7.47
C CYS A 41 -14.92 -4.78 -7.58
N LYS A 42 -15.46 -3.59 -7.28
CA LYS A 42 -16.89 -3.26 -7.38
C LYS A 42 -17.32 -2.78 -8.77
N GLY A 43 -16.39 -2.68 -9.73
CA GLY A 43 -16.67 -2.14 -11.06
C GLY A 43 -16.94 -0.62 -11.09
N LEU A 44 -16.60 0.09 -10.02
CA LEU A 44 -16.73 1.55 -9.92
C LEU A 44 -15.51 2.30 -10.46
N SER A 45 -14.39 1.58 -10.64
CA SER A 45 -13.17 2.06 -11.27
C SER A 45 -12.85 1.18 -12.47
N SER A 46 -12.28 1.77 -13.52
CA SER A 46 -11.76 1.06 -14.69
C SER A 46 -10.36 0.48 -14.47
N ALA A 47 -9.73 0.74 -13.31
CA ALA A 47 -8.45 0.17 -12.96
C ALA A 47 -8.55 -1.36 -12.83
N ASN A 48 -7.47 -2.07 -13.17
CA ASN A 48 -7.39 -3.49 -12.92
C ASN A 48 -7.04 -3.73 -11.44
N PRO A 49 -7.92 -4.39 -10.66
CA PRO A 49 -7.70 -4.58 -9.23
C PRO A 49 -6.44 -5.40 -8.91
N TRP A 50 -6.04 -6.32 -9.79
CA TRP A 50 -4.85 -7.16 -9.59
C TRP A 50 -3.55 -6.39 -9.83
N ASP A 51 -3.53 -5.50 -10.80
CA ASP A 51 -2.37 -4.64 -11.07
C ASP A 51 -2.18 -3.65 -9.92
N GLU A 52 -3.26 -3.03 -9.46
CA GLU A 52 -3.24 -2.11 -8.32
C GLU A 52 -2.86 -2.81 -7.02
N LEU A 53 -3.37 -4.03 -6.78
CA LEU A 53 -2.97 -4.82 -5.61
C LEU A 53 -1.47 -5.16 -5.65
N SER A 54 -0.96 -5.54 -6.81
CA SER A 54 0.46 -5.84 -7.01
C SER A 54 1.33 -4.62 -6.70
N LEU A 55 0.93 -3.45 -7.20
CA LEU A 55 1.59 -2.18 -6.94
C LEU A 55 1.56 -1.82 -5.44
N LEU A 56 0.40 -1.98 -4.79
CA LEU A 56 0.24 -1.75 -3.35
C LEU A 56 1.17 -2.64 -2.52
N LEU A 57 1.29 -3.93 -2.87
CA LEU A 57 2.13 -4.87 -2.13
C LEU A 57 3.62 -4.53 -2.23
N ILE A 58 4.11 -4.12 -3.40
CA ILE A 58 5.50 -3.70 -3.58
C ILE A 58 5.81 -2.48 -2.69
N ARG A 59 4.93 -1.47 -2.72
CA ARG A 59 5.06 -0.27 -1.89
C ARG A 59 4.98 -0.58 -0.39
N LEU A 60 4.11 -1.51 0.01
CA LEU A 60 3.99 -1.97 1.41
C LEU A 60 5.24 -2.71 1.90
N CYS A 61 5.93 -3.41 1.01
CA CYS A 61 7.23 -4.00 1.27
C CYS A 61 8.36 -2.95 1.41
N GLY A 62 8.07 -1.67 1.18
CA GLY A 62 9.03 -0.57 1.25
C GLY A 62 9.96 -0.49 0.04
N ALA A 63 9.57 -1.12 -1.07
CA ALA A 63 10.26 -1.00 -2.35
C ALA A 63 9.59 0.10 -3.19
N ASP A 64 10.41 0.92 -3.83
CA ASP A 64 9.93 1.92 -4.77
C ASP A 64 9.59 1.26 -6.10
N VAL A 65 8.39 1.52 -6.57
CA VAL A 65 7.97 1.05 -7.89
C VAL A 65 8.41 2.10 -8.89
N SER A 66 9.38 1.74 -9.74
CA SER A 66 9.75 2.52 -10.91
C SER A 66 8.64 2.36 -11.95
N THR A 67 7.51 3.04 -11.75
CA THR A 67 6.47 3.07 -12.76
C THR A 67 7.02 3.82 -13.97
N ALA A 68 6.88 3.28 -15.19
CA ALA A 68 7.37 3.92 -16.42
C ALA A 68 6.88 5.37 -16.59
N LYS A 69 5.71 5.71 -16.03
CA LYS A 69 5.15 7.07 -15.96
C LYS A 69 5.99 8.03 -15.12
N GLN A 70 6.64 7.54 -14.05
CA GLN A 70 7.51 8.33 -13.18
C GLN A 70 8.80 8.71 -13.92
N ASN A 71 9.37 7.75 -14.67
CA ASN A 71 10.55 8.01 -15.52
C ASN A 71 10.29 9.09 -16.59
N LEU A 72 9.05 9.23 -17.09
CA LEU A 72 8.73 10.28 -18.07
C LEU A 72 8.63 11.68 -17.46
N LEU A 73 8.31 11.79 -16.17
CA LEU A 73 8.26 13.07 -15.45
C LEU A 73 9.62 13.47 -14.86
N ASP A 74 10.45 12.48 -14.52
CA ASP A 74 11.79 12.72 -13.97
C ASP A 74 12.84 13.03 -15.07
N ASN A 75 12.53 12.71 -16.33
CA ASN A 75 13.38 12.99 -17.51
C ASN A 75 12.87 14.15 -18.38
N ALA A 76 11.87 14.91 -17.92
CA ALA A 76 11.33 16.10 -18.58
C ALA A 76 11.71 17.37 -17.80
#